data_AF-A0A1B6FCI3-F1
#
_entry.id   AF-A0A1B6FCI3-F1
#
_cell.length_a   1.000
_cell.length_b   1.000
_cell.length_c   1.000
_cell.angle_alpha   90.00
_cell.angle_beta   90.00
_cell.angle_gamma   90.00
#
_symmetry.space_group_name_H-M   'P 1'
#
loop_
_entity.id
_entity.type
_entity.pdbx_description
1 polymer ?
#
loop_
_entity_poly.entity_id
_entity_poly.type
_entity_poly.pdbx_seq_one_letter_code
_entity_poly.pdbx_strand_id
1 'polypeptide(L)'
;MFETLHGFLKENKLHICDSVKLNITEHLKELKMSFTKYFPKLDAGVFWIQDPFSEENFQSAKLTISEKETLIELSTDNTLKSEFKSKTIVKFWIDLSSEYQN
;
A
#
# COMPACT_ATOMS: atom_id res chain seq x y z
N MET A 1 17.23 -26.35 2.97
CA MET A 1 15.82 -26.09 2.61
C MET A 1 15.00 -26.52 3.80
N PHE A 2 14.13 -25.67 4.35
CA PHE A 2 13.32 -26.04 5.51
C PHE A 2 12.14 -26.89 5.01
N GLU A 3 11.98 -28.10 5.53
CA GLU A 3 10.86 -28.95 5.16
C GLU A 3 9.54 -28.31 5.58
N THR A 4 8.52 -28.48 4.73
CA THR A 4 7.17 -28.08 5.13
C THR A 4 6.74 -28.91 6.34
N LEU A 5 5.98 -28.31 7.26
CA LEU A 5 5.41 -29.00 8.41
C LEU A 5 4.67 -30.30 7.99
N HIS A 6 4.02 -30.29 6.83
CA HIS A 6 3.36 -31.46 6.26
C HIS A 6 4.35 -32.59 5.89
N GLY A 7 5.50 -32.25 5.28
CA GLY A 7 6.56 -33.21 4.94
C GLY A 7 7.13 -33.88 6.18
N PHE A 8 7.53 -33.07 7.17
CA PHE A 8 8.06 -33.55 8.45
C PHE A 8 7.10 -34.53 9.14
N LEU A 9 5.81 -34.20 9.21
CA LEU A 9 4.80 -35.07 9.83
C LEU A 9 4.63 -36.40 9.08
N LYS A 10 4.64 -36.34 7.74
CA LYS A 10 4.48 -37.53 6.89
C LYS A 10 5.67 -38.48 7.00
N GLU A 11 6.89 -37.96 6.97
CA GLU A 11 8.11 -38.75 7.07
C GLU A 11 8.27 -39.42 8.44
N ASN A 12 7.89 -38.70 9.50
CA ASN A 12 7.98 -39.21 10.87
C ASN A 12 6.72 -39.98 11.32
N LYS A 13 5.71 -40.14 10.45
CA LYS A 13 4.41 -40.78 10.75
C LYS A 13 3.73 -40.17 11.99
N LEU A 14 3.86 -38.85 12.13
CA LEU A 14 3.28 -38.09 13.24
C LEU A 14 1.95 -37.46 12.82
N HIS A 15 1.05 -37.33 13.79
CA HIS A 15 -0.17 -36.54 13.65
C HIS A 15 -0.05 -35.25 14.45
N ILE A 16 -0.59 -34.16 13.91
CA ILE A 16 -0.75 -32.92 14.66
C ILE A 16 -1.77 -33.16 15.77
N CYS A 17 -1.39 -32.83 17.01
CA CYS A 17 -2.32 -32.80 18.12
C CYS A 17 -3.14 -31.50 18.11
N ASP A 18 -4.32 -31.54 18.71
CA ASP A 18 -5.27 -30.41 18.69
C ASP A 18 -4.71 -29.15 19.35
N SER A 19 -3.86 -29.27 20.37
CA SER A 19 -3.24 -28.13 21.03
C SER A 19 -2.29 -27.37 20.10
N VAL A 20 -1.45 -28.09 19.34
CA VAL A 20 -0.56 -27.47 18.34
C VAL A 20 -1.37 -26.83 17.21
N LYS A 21 -2.44 -27.50 16.77
CA LYS A 21 -3.35 -26.94 15.75
C LYS A 21 -4.00 -25.65 16.23
N LEU A 22 -4.42 -25.60 17.50
CA LEU A 22 -5.01 -24.42 18.11
C LEU A 22 -3.99 -23.27 18.17
N ASN A 23 -2.78 -23.54 18.66
CA ASN A 23 -1.70 -22.54 18.73
C ASN A 23 -1.37 -21.95 17.36
N ILE A 24 -1.24 -22.79 16.32
CA ILE A 24 -0.99 -22.32 14.95
C ILE A 24 -2.16 -21.44 14.48
N THR A 25 -3.39 -21.85 14.73
CA THR A 25 -4.58 -21.12 14.29
C THR A 25 -4.69 -19.76 14.99
N GLU A 26 -4.44 -19.71 16.29
CA GLU A 26 -4.45 -18.48 17.07
C GLU A 26 -3.35 -17.53 16.63
N HIS A 27 -2.12 -18.02 16.48
CA HIS A 27 -1.01 -17.23 15.96
C HIS A 27 -1.30 -16.65 14.57
N LEU A 28 -1.86 -17.44 13.65
CA LEU A 28 -2.24 -16.95 12.32
C LEU A 28 -3.35 -15.88 12.37
N LYS A 29 -4.29 -15.99 13.30
CA LYS A 29 -5.31 -14.94 13.53
C LYS A 29 -4.66 -13.65 14.02
N GLU A 30 -3.78 -13.74 15.01
CA GLU A 30 -3.03 -12.59 15.55
C GLU A 30 -2.14 -11.94 14.50
N LEU A 31 -1.46 -12.75 13.70
CA LEU A 31 -0.64 -12.28 12.60
C LEU A 31 -1.49 -11.52 11.57
N LYS A 32 -2.66 -12.05 11.20
CA LYS A 32 -3.61 -11.36 10.31
C LYS A 32 -4.11 -10.04 10.91
N MET A 33 -4.41 -10.00 12.20
CA MET A 33 -4.81 -8.76 12.89
C MET A 33 -3.67 -7.74 12.88
N SER A 34 -2.44 -8.19 13.11
CA SER A 34 -1.23 -7.37 13.06
C SER A 34 -1.02 -6.78 11.68
N PHE A 35 -1.14 -7.59 10.60
CA PHE A 35 -1.09 -7.06 9.24
C PHE A 35 -2.15 -5.99 8.99
N THR A 36 -3.38 -6.20 9.45
CA THR A 36 -4.45 -5.21 9.28
C THR A 36 -4.18 -3.90 10.04
N LYS A 37 -3.51 -3.99 11.20
CA LYS A 37 -3.14 -2.84 12.02
C LYS A 37 -1.98 -2.03 11.43
N TYR A 38 -0.93 -2.71 10.94
CA TYR A 38 0.30 -2.06 10.45
C TYR A 38 0.27 -1.77 8.94
N PHE A 39 -0.52 -2.53 8.18
CA PHE A 39 -0.74 -2.37 6.75
C PHE A 39 -2.24 -2.27 6.47
N PRO A 40 -2.91 -1.21 6.97
CA PRO A 40 -4.31 -1.01 6.68
C PRO A 40 -4.52 -0.90 5.18
N LYS A 41 -5.70 -1.29 4.70
CA LYS A 41 -6.07 -1.01 3.31
C LYS A 41 -6.01 0.49 3.10
N LEU A 42 -5.30 0.89 2.05
CA LEU A 42 -5.26 2.28 1.64
C LEU A 42 -6.67 2.74 1.25
N ASP A 43 -7.01 3.94 1.70
CA ASP A 43 -8.23 4.62 1.32
C ASP A 43 -8.08 5.15 -0.11
N ALA A 44 -9.13 5.04 -0.93
CA ALA A 44 -9.15 5.64 -2.27
C ALA A 44 -8.89 7.16 -2.22
N GLY A 45 -9.13 7.79 -1.06
CA GLY A 45 -8.81 9.20 -0.80
C GLY A 45 -7.33 9.57 -0.89
N VAL A 46 -6.41 8.61 -0.85
CA VAL A 46 -4.96 8.86 -0.97
C VAL A 46 -4.37 8.39 -2.30
N PHE A 47 -5.18 7.83 -3.21
CA PHE A 47 -4.67 7.31 -4.49
C PHE A 47 -4.15 8.39 -5.44
N TRP A 48 -4.55 9.64 -5.25
CA TRP A 48 -3.98 10.78 -5.98
C TRP A 48 -2.46 10.94 -5.72
N ILE A 49 -1.94 10.46 -4.58
CA ILE A 49 -0.49 10.45 -4.32
C ILE A 49 0.21 9.46 -5.27
N GLN A 50 -0.46 8.35 -5.60
CA GLN A 50 0.08 7.32 -6.51
C GLN A 50 0.01 7.74 -7.96
N ASP A 51 -1.09 8.34 -8.37
CA ASP A 51 -1.25 8.92 -9.69
C ASP A 51 -2.09 10.21 -9.60
N PRO A 52 -1.42 11.38 -9.57
CA PRO A 52 -2.09 12.67 -9.47
C PRO A 52 -2.70 13.12 -10.79
N PHE A 53 -2.45 12.42 -11.90
CA PHE A 53 -2.96 12.76 -13.24
C PHE A 53 -4.21 11.96 -13.62
N SER A 54 -4.69 11.08 -12.74
CA SER A 54 -5.92 10.30 -12.93
C SER A 54 -7.15 11.06 -12.40
N GLU A 55 -8.16 11.19 -13.25
CA GLU A 55 -9.42 11.84 -12.90
C GLU A 55 -10.22 11.03 -11.87
N GLU A 56 -10.14 9.69 -11.91
CA GLU A 56 -10.76 8.82 -10.91
C GLU A 56 -10.19 9.09 -9.52
N ASN A 57 -8.85 9.19 -9.43
CA ASN A 57 -8.16 9.46 -8.17
C ASN A 57 -8.43 10.87 -7.65
N PHE A 58 -8.59 11.85 -8.54
CA PHE A 58 -8.98 13.20 -8.18
C PHE A 58 -10.39 13.24 -7.54
N GLN A 59 -11.34 12.52 -8.12
CA GLN A 59 -12.72 12.46 -7.60
C GLN A 59 -12.78 11.81 -6.21
N SER A 60 -12.01 10.75 -5.99
CA SER A 60 -11.94 10.08 -4.69
C SER A 60 -11.12 10.85 -3.65
N ALA A 61 -10.29 11.81 -4.06
CA ALA A 61 -9.38 12.54 -3.18
C ALA A 61 -10.10 13.25 -2.03
N LYS A 62 -9.64 12.95 -0.81
CA LYS A 62 -10.13 13.54 0.44
C LYS A 62 -9.30 14.77 0.80
N LEU A 63 -9.40 15.79 -0.05
CA LEU A 63 -8.68 17.07 0.04
C LEU A 63 -9.68 18.22 0.25
N THR A 64 -9.21 19.30 0.86
CA THR A 64 -9.93 20.58 0.91
C THR A 64 -10.08 21.19 -0.49
N ILE A 65 -10.93 22.20 -0.63
CA ILE A 65 -11.16 22.87 -1.92
C ILE A 65 -9.84 23.46 -2.46
N SER A 66 -9.08 24.16 -1.62
CA SER A 66 -7.80 24.78 -2.02
C SER A 66 -6.77 23.73 -2.45
N GLU A 67 -6.66 22.61 -1.73
CA GLU A 67 -5.76 21.51 -2.12
C GLU A 67 -6.19 20.85 -3.44
N LYS A 68 -7.51 20.77 -3.71
CA LYS A 68 -8.01 20.28 -4.99
C LYS A 68 -7.68 21.23 -6.14
N GLU A 69 -7.71 22.54 -5.93
CA GLU A 69 -7.28 23.51 -6.92
C GLU A 69 -5.80 23.33 -7.27
N THR A 70 -4.92 23.18 -6.27
CA THR A 70 -3.50 22.86 -6.49
C THR A 70 -3.31 21.55 -7.24
N LEU A 71 -4.09 20.52 -6.91
CA LEU A 71 -4.04 19.23 -7.62
C LEU A 71 -4.52 19.35 -9.09
N ILE A 72 -5.49 20.22 -9.38
CA ILE A 72 -5.91 20.53 -10.75
C ILE A 72 -4.77 21.20 -11.53
N GLU A 73 -4.12 22.22 -10.96
CA GLU A 73 -2.98 22.89 -11.60
C GLU A 73 -1.87 21.89 -11.92
N LEU A 74 -1.51 21.04 -10.95
CA LEU A 74 -0.53 19.97 -11.13
C LEU A 74 -0.95 18.97 -12.22
N SER A 75 -2.18 18.47 -12.18
CA SER A 75 -2.67 17.42 -13.09
C SER A 75 -2.84 17.89 -14.53
N THR A 76 -2.96 19.20 -14.76
CA THR A 76 -3.08 19.81 -16.09
C THR A 76 -1.73 20.20 -16.68
N ASP A 77 -0.65 20.16 -15.91
CA ASP A 77 0.71 20.41 -16.40
C ASP A 77 1.24 19.19 -17.16
N ASN A 78 1.36 19.33 -18.48
CA ASN A 78 1.86 18.28 -19.36
C ASN A 78 3.37 18.01 -19.19
N THR A 79 4.14 19.01 -18.73
CA THR A 79 5.57 18.86 -18.43
C THR A 79 5.73 17.95 -17.21
N LEU A 80 5.03 18.25 -16.12
CA LEU A 80 5.02 17.42 -14.92
C LEU A 80 4.50 16.01 -15.20
N LYS A 81 3.46 15.88 -16.05
CA LYS A 81 2.95 14.58 -16.49
C LYS A 81 4.00 13.75 -17.24
N SER A 82 4.82 14.40 -18.06
CA SER A 82 5.92 13.75 -18.76
C SER A 82 7.04 13.35 -17.79
N GLU A 83 7.39 14.23 -16.86
CA GLU A 83 8.40 13.95 -15.84
C GLU A 83 8.01 12.78 -14.93
N PHE A 84 6.74 12.72 -14.51
CA PHE A 84 6.19 11.65 -13.70
C PHE A 84 6.41 10.26 -14.33
N LYS A 85 6.27 10.15 -15.66
CA LYS A 85 6.52 8.89 -16.38
C LYS A 85 8.00 8.49 -16.44
N SER A 86 8.89 9.45 -16.25
CA SER A 86 10.35 9.27 -16.35
C SER A 86 11.04 9.07 -14.99
N LYS A 87 10.37 9.42 -13.89
CA LYS A 87 10.90 9.41 -12.52
C LYS A 87 10.20 8.36 -11.67
N THR A 88 10.83 7.99 -10.56
CA THR A 88 10.12 7.25 -9.51
C THR A 88 9.15 8.20 -8.79
N ILE A 89 8.04 7.67 -8.28
CA ILE A 89 7.04 8.45 -7.53
C ILE A 89 7.65 9.28 -6.39
N VAL A 90 8.59 8.69 -5.64
CA VAL A 90 9.26 9.39 -4.54
C VAL A 90 10.07 10.57 -5.04
N LYS A 91 10.84 10.38 -6.13
CA LYS A 91 11.65 11.46 -6.69
C LYS A 91 10.80 12.56 -7.31
N PHE A 92 9.68 12.20 -7.96
CA PHE A 92 8.71 13.17 -8.46
C PHE A 92 8.22 14.09 -7.34
N TRP A 93 7.71 13.52 -6.23
CA TRP A 93 7.20 14.33 -5.12
C TRP A 93 8.28 15.15 -4.40
N ILE A 94 9.51 14.63 -4.29
CA ILE A 94 10.64 15.39 -3.72
C ILE A 94 10.98 16.58 -4.61
N ASP A 95 11.11 16.39 -5.93
CA ASP A 95 11.46 17.47 -6.86
C ASP A 95 10.35 18.53 -6.89
N LEU A 96 9.08 18.11 -6.83
CA LEU A 96 7.92 19.00 -6.81
C LEU A 96 7.80 19.79 -5.49
N SER A 97 8.31 19.25 -4.39
CA SER A 97 8.21 19.87 -3.06
C SER A 97 8.89 21.24 -2.99
N SER A 98 9.92 21.50 -3.80
CA SER A 98 10.55 22.82 -3.89
C SER A 98 9.73 23.86 -4.67
N GLU A 99 8.83 23.41 -5.54
CA GLU A 99 8.01 24.30 -6.38
C GLU A 99 6.71 24.72 -5.68
N TYR A 100 6.20 23.89 -4.77
CA TYR A 100 4.95 24.12 -4.03
C TYR A 100 5.17 24.40 -2.53
N GLN A 101 6.35 24.91 -2.16
CA GLN A 101 6.62 25.39 -0.80
C GLN A 101 5.84 26.69 -0.53
N ASN A 102 4.65 26.55 0.08
CA ASN A 102 3.94 27.65 0.75
C ASN A 102 4.38 27.79 2.20
#